data_AF-A0A9D7EJW9-F1
#
_entry.id   AF-A0A9D7EJW9-F1
#
_cell.length_a   1.000
_cell.length_b   1.000
_cell.length_c   1.000
_cell.angle_alpha   90.00
_cell.angle_beta   90.00
_cell.angle_gamma   90.00
#
_symmetry.space_group_name_H-M   'P 1'
#
loop_
_entity.id
_entity.type
_entity.pdbx_description
1 polymer ?
#
loop_
_entity_poly.entity_id
_entity_poly.type
_entity_poly.pdbx_seq_one_letter_code
_entity_poly.pdbx_strand_id
1 'polypeptide(L)'
;MSSRRIPTKLELLQLQKLYRTDKKIGQALGGVSEQLVAYWRRKKGVGKSIFPKYSFMEIKELWERYGDDEKAGVELQITKQAFYRWRKKYKLLERPTILKLEQLEFKFFDEQRLNRGAGRETPAQTYLQKIVSYHLSNRFARINESVEIIPDLFVQMNSTGIQVHSEGKVQTFHTIDEMFADGYFQPGRLILADSSEAAVLAVTSSLVEIVPTGKLDAYKDRPMPISIVPTIRVVLTGIQQGKQTPFDSACCIWESLRGALSQAFCIELCGGERLTLEERMALLAYTRLLTQRHVILEPDQTFLELCHPIWRDSLASAVF
;
A
#
# COMPACT_ATOMS: atom_id res chain seq x y z
N MET A 1 37.01 -36.50 40.51
CA MET A 1 37.34 -35.54 39.42
C MET A 1 37.82 -36.33 38.23
N SER A 2 36.98 -36.49 37.20
CA SER A 2 37.25 -37.37 36.06
C SER A 2 38.37 -36.82 35.18
N SER A 3 39.33 -37.68 34.85
CA SER A 3 40.42 -37.44 33.90
C SER A 3 39.87 -36.86 32.59
N ARG A 4 40.30 -35.65 32.23
CA ARG A 4 39.86 -34.96 31.01
C ARG A 4 40.49 -35.65 29.79
N ARG A 5 39.76 -36.59 29.21
CA ARG A 5 40.15 -37.30 27.98
C ARG A 5 40.39 -36.31 26.84
N ILE A 6 41.58 -36.35 26.23
CA ILE A 6 41.92 -35.53 25.07
C ILE A 6 41.18 -36.09 23.84
N PRO A 7 40.34 -35.30 23.15
CA PRO A 7 39.63 -35.78 21.97
C PRO A 7 40.57 -36.12 20.80
N THR A 8 40.17 -37.12 20.02
CA THR A 8 40.83 -37.50 18.77
C THR A 8 40.53 -36.50 17.63
N LYS A 9 41.29 -36.58 16.54
CA LYS A 9 41.09 -35.69 15.37
C LYS A 9 39.69 -35.85 14.76
N LEU A 10 39.18 -37.08 14.70
CA LEU A 10 37.83 -37.37 14.19
C LEU A 10 36.74 -36.83 15.12
N GLU A 11 36.89 -37.02 16.43
CA GLU A 11 35.97 -36.46 17.42
C GLU A 11 35.94 -34.93 17.35
N LEU A 12 37.10 -34.26 17.21
CA LEU A 12 37.14 -32.80 17.03
C LEU A 12 36.42 -32.35 15.75
N LEU A 13 36.54 -33.08 14.65
CA LEU A 13 35.82 -32.77 13.40
C LEU A 13 34.31 -32.96 13.55
N GLN A 14 33.86 -34.02 14.23
CA GLN A 14 32.44 -34.26 14.51
C GLN A 14 31.86 -33.19 15.45
N LEU A 15 32.58 -32.88 16.53
CA LEU A 15 32.21 -31.83 17.48
C LEU A 15 32.20 -30.45 16.81
N GLN A 16 33.09 -30.20 15.86
CA GLN A 16 33.11 -28.97 15.08
C GLN A 16 31.92 -28.86 14.12
N LYS A 17 31.47 -29.97 13.52
CA LYS A 17 30.23 -30.01 12.75
C LYS A 17 29.01 -29.74 13.63
N LEU A 18 28.97 -30.33 14.83
CA LEU A 18 27.81 -30.25 15.72
C LEU A 18 27.69 -28.91 16.44
N TYR A 19 28.78 -28.42 17.05
CA TYR A 19 28.75 -27.30 18.00
C TYR A 19 29.29 -25.99 17.45
N ARG A 20 29.93 -26.02 16.27
CA ARG A 20 30.45 -24.89 15.46
C ARG A 20 31.51 -23.99 16.12
N THR A 21 31.50 -23.84 17.45
CA THR A 21 32.34 -22.92 18.24
C THR A 21 33.11 -23.67 19.33
N ASP A 22 34.33 -23.22 19.61
CA ASP A 22 35.21 -23.86 20.61
C ASP A 22 34.63 -23.77 22.03
N LYS A 23 33.87 -22.72 22.33
CA LYS A 23 33.14 -22.58 23.59
C LYS A 23 32.10 -23.70 23.80
N LYS A 24 31.27 -23.98 22.80
CA LYS A 24 30.26 -25.06 22.87
C LYS A 24 30.89 -26.45 22.84
N ILE A 25 31.96 -26.63 22.06
CA ILE A 25 32.75 -27.88 22.08
C ILE A 25 33.34 -28.12 23.48
N GLY A 26 33.88 -27.06 24.12
CA GLY A 26 34.40 -27.13 25.47
C GLY A 26 33.34 -27.52 26.51
N GLN A 27 32.12 -26.97 26.40
CA GLN A 27 30.98 -27.35 27.23
C GLN A 27 30.60 -28.83 27.05
N ALA A 28 30.49 -29.30 25.81
CA ALA A 28 30.15 -30.69 25.48
C ALA A 28 31.20 -31.70 25.97
N LEU A 29 32.46 -31.28 26.08
CA LEU A 29 33.57 -32.09 26.59
C LEU A 29 33.71 -32.05 28.13
N GLY A 30 32.66 -31.63 28.85
CA GLY A 30 32.65 -31.60 30.31
C GLY A 30 33.23 -30.30 30.91
N GLY A 31 32.95 -29.16 30.28
CA GLY A 31 33.33 -27.84 30.82
C GLY A 31 34.80 -27.45 30.59
N VAL A 32 35.38 -27.89 29.48
CA VAL A 32 36.74 -27.53 29.06
C VAL A 32 36.76 -26.08 28.54
N SER A 33 37.85 -25.35 28.79
CA SER A 33 38.00 -23.97 28.31
C SER A 33 38.17 -23.91 26.78
N GLU A 34 37.67 -22.83 26.17
CA GLU A 34 37.78 -22.56 24.73
C GLU A 34 39.24 -22.56 24.25
N GLN A 35 40.17 -22.05 25.08
CA GLN A 35 41.59 -22.01 24.77
C GLN A 35 42.20 -23.42 24.62
N LEU A 36 41.77 -24.38 25.45
CA LEU A 36 42.28 -25.75 25.41
C LEU A 36 41.76 -26.50 24.17
N VAL A 37 40.50 -26.28 23.80
CA VAL A 37 39.92 -26.80 22.55
C VAL A 37 40.66 -26.22 21.33
N ALA A 38 40.94 -24.91 21.33
CA ALA A 38 41.70 -24.26 20.27
C ALA A 38 43.15 -24.79 20.16
N TYR A 39 43.78 -25.12 21.29
CA TYR A 39 45.09 -25.78 21.33
C TYR A 39 45.05 -27.19 20.73
N TRP A 40 44.07 -28.02 21.11
CA TRP A 40 43.93 -29.38 20.56
C TRP A 40 43.69 -29.39 19.06
N ARG A 41 42.85 -28.49 18.54
CA ARG A 41 42.64 -28.36 17.08
C ARG A 41 43.94 -28.02 16.34
N ARG A 42 44.69 -27.02 16.83
CA ARG A 42 45.99 -26.64 16.24
C ARG A 42 46.97 -27.81 16.26
N LYS A 43 47.09 -28.49 17.41
CA LYS A 43 47.97 -29.66 17.57
C LYS A 43 47.58 -30.84 16.68
N LYS A 44 46.29 -30.98 16.32
CA LYS A 44 45.77 -32.07 15.49
C LYS A 44 45.51 -31.66 14.02
N GLY A 45 45.91 -30.47 13.61
CA GLY A 45 45.75 -29.97 12.24
C GLY A 45 44.29 -29.82 11.80
N VAL A 46 43.40 -29.47 12.73
CA VAL A 46 41.99 -29.19 12.45
C VAL A 46 41.83 -27.67 12.32
N GLY A 47 41.49 -27.20 11.12
CA GLY A 47 41.27 -25.78 10.85
C GLY A 47 40.10 -25.20 11.67
N LYS A 48 40.07 -23.89 11.85
CA LYS A 48 38.92 -23.22 12.49
C LYS A 48 37.66 -23.45 11.64
N SER A 49 36.49 -23.54 12.28
CA SER A 49 35.24 -23.75 11.55
C SER A 49 35.05 -22.58 10.59
N ILE A 50 35.04 -22.87 9.29
CA ILE A 50 34.87 -21.88 8.21
C ILE A 50 33.39 -21.50 8.08
N PHE A 51 32.51 -22.31 8.68
CA PHE A 51 31.08 -22.06 8.63
C PHE A 51 30.73 -20.79 9.40
N PRO A 52 30.12 -19.81 8.73
CA PRO A 52 29.69 -18.59 9.38
C PRO A 52 28.71 -18.90 10.53
N LYS A 53 28.76 -18.10 11.59
CA LYS A 53 27.91 -18.26 12.77
C LYS A 53 26.41 -18.30 12.41
N TYR A 54 26.03 -17.51 11.41
CA TYR A 54 24.70 -17.47 10.81
C TYR A 54 24.82 -17.74 9.32
N SER A 55 23.95 -18.60 8.79
CA SER A 55 23.86 -18.92 7.38
C SER A 55 23.31 -17.74 6.56
N PHE A 56 23.51 -17.80 5.24
CA PHE A 56 22.88 -16.84 4.32
C PHE A 56 21.35 -16.84 4.47
N MET A 57 20.75 -18.04 4.54
CA MET A 57 19.30 -18.19 4.65
C MET A 57 18.74 -17.59 5.94
N GLU A 58 19.38 -17.83 7.09
CA GLU A 58 18.95 -17.23 8.37
C GLU A 58 18.99 -15.70 8.33
N ILE A 59 20.04 -15.11 7.77
CA ILE A 59 20.15 -13.64 7.65
C ILE A 59 19.19 -13.09 6.61
N LYS A 60 19.00 -13.79 5.48
CA LYS A 60 18.07 -13.41 4.43
C LYS A 60 16.63 -13.43 4.92
N GLU A 61 16.22 -14.49 5.62
CA GLU A 61 14.86 -14.64 6.15
C GLU A 61 14.55 -13.54 7.17
N LEU A 62 15.45 -13.29 8.12
CA LEU A 62 15.26 -12.23 9.12
C LEU A 62 15.28 -10.84 8.50
N TRP A 63 16.12 -10.64 7.48
CA TRP A 63 16.12 -9.39 6.73
C TRP A 63 14.81 -9.22 5.97
N GLU A 64 14.34 -10.24 5.24
CA GLU A 64 13.07 -10.24 4.51
C GLU A 64 11.86 -10.06 5.42
N ARG A 65 11.91 -10.62 6.63
CA ARG A 65 10.83 -10.52 7.64
C ARG A 65 10.75 -9.13 8.27
N TYR A 66 11.86 -8.58 8.78
CA TYR A 66 11.83 -7.34 9.58
C TYR A 66 12.31 -6.10 8.85
N GLY A 67 13.14 -6.25 7.80
CA GLY A 67 13.86 -5.21 7.06
C GLY A 67 14.46 -4.05 7.89
N ASP A 68 14.72 -4.32 9.16
CA ASP A 68 15.30 -3.44 10.16
C ASP A 68 16.40 -4.21 10.89
N ASP A 69 17.62 -3.67 10.88
CA ASP A 69 18.81 -4.29 11.46
C ASP A 69 18.73 -4.45 12.98
N GLU A 70 17.97 -3.61 13.66
CA GLU A 70 17.81 -3.62 15.11
C GLU A 70 16.86 -4.74 15.53
N LYS A 71 15.68 -4.81 14.91
CA LYS A 71 14.70 -5.88 15.16
C LYS A 71 15.26 -7.26 14.79
N ALA A 72 15.87 -7.39 13.62
CA ALA A 72 16.49 -8.64 13.18
C ALA A 72 17.71 -9.01 14.04
N GLY A 73 18.44 -8.01 14.55
CA GLY A 73 19.52 -8.19 15.51
C GLY A 73 19.05 -8.76 16.85
N VAL A 74 17.93 -8.26 17.39
CA VAL A 74 17.34 -8.73 18.65
C VAL A 74 17.00 -10.22 18.60
N GLU A 75 16.42 -10.72 17.50
CA GLU A 75 16.07 -12.14 17.37
C GLU A 75 17.30 -13.06 17.35
N LEU A 76 18.40 -12.62 16.73
CA LEU A 76 19.67 -13.33 16.77
C LEU A 76 20.48 -13.07 18.06
N GLN A 77 19.96 -12.26 18.98
CA GLN A 77 20.63 -11.77 20.19
C GLN A 77 21.98 -11.14 19.86
N ILE A 78 22.03 -10.31 18.81
CA ILE A 78 23.20 -9.54 18.40
C ILE A 78 22.86 -8.06 18.26
N THR A 79 23.89 -7.24 18.26
CA THR A 79 23.71 -5.80 18.05
C THR A 79 23.33 -5.50 16.61
N LYS A 80 22.61 -4.38 16.39
CA LYS A 80 22.29 -3.81 15.07
C LYS A 80 23.48 -3.81 14.11
N GLN A 81 24.63 -3.36 14.59
CA GLN A 81 25.87 -3.26 13.81
C GLN A 81 26.41 -4.64 13.41
N ALA A 82 26.25 -5.65 14.27
CA ALA A 82 26.65 -7.01 13.96
C ALA A 82 25.74 -7.64 12.89
N PHE A 83 24.42 -7.39 12.95
CA PHE A 83 23.48 -7.83 11.92
C PHE A 83 23.77 -7.16 10.56
N TYR A 84 23.99 -5.85 10.55
CA TYR A 84 24.39 -5.10 9.35
C TYR A 84 25.65 -5.68 8.67
N ARG A 85 26.66 -6.05 9.46
CA ARG A 85 27.91 -6.67 8.94
C ARG A 85 27.63 -8.01 8.25
N TRP A 86 26.68 -8.80 8.76
CA TRP A 86 26.26 -10.05 8.11
C TRP A 86 25.53 -9.80 6.80
N ARG A 87 24.62 -8.82 6.74
CA ARG A 87 23.98 -8.42 5.48
C ARG A 87 24.98 -7.96 4.43
N LYS A 88 25.92 -7.09 4.82
CA LYS A 88 26.98 -6.59 3.93
C LYS A 88 27.84 -7.74 3.41
N LYS A 89 28.20 -8.70 4.27
CA LYS A 89 28.93 -9.91 3.88
C LYS A 89 28.16 -10.76 2.86
N TYR A 90 26.84 -10.81 2.98
CA TYR A 90 25.96 -11.58 2.10
C TYR A 90 25.36 -10.79 0.93
N LYS A 91 25.79 -9.54 0.72
CA LYS A 91 25.30 -8.65 -0.34
C LYS A 91 23.77 -8.38 -0.28
N LEU A 92 23.17 -8.46 0.92
CA LEU A 92 21.77 -8.10 1.17
C LEU A 92 21.64 -6.61 1.47
N LEU A 93 21.99 -5.77 0.49
CA LEU A 93 22.01 -4.31 0.63
C LEU A 93 20.67 -3.66 0.29
N GLU A 94 19.88 -4.33 -0.55
CA GLU A 94 18.54 -3.88 -0.92
C GLU A 94 17.59 -4.05 0.26
N ARG A 95 16.74 -3.04 0.46
CA ARG A 95 15.70 -3.11 1.49
C ARG A 95 14.64 -4.12 1.04
N PRO A 96 14.21 -5.05 1.90
CA PRO A 96 13.28 -6.07 1.47
C PRO A 96 11.92 -5.47 1.17
N THR A 97 11.35 -5.88 0.04
CA THR A 97 10.06 -5.41 -0.49
C THR A 97 8.88 -5.74 0.44
N ILE A 98 9.09 -6.64 1.40
CA ILE A 98 8.10 -7.15 2.37
C ILE A 98 7.88 -6.17 3.54
N LEU A 99 8.72 -5.16 3.74
CA LEU A 99 8.44 -4.05 4.68
C LEU A 99 7.51 -2.95 4.11
N LYS A 100 6.38 -3.37 3.56
CA LYS A 100 5.19 -2.52 3.45
C LYS A 100 3.97 -3.17 4.12
N LEU A 101 4.15 -4.23 4.93
CA LEU A 101 3.05 -5.10 5.38
C LEU A 101 2.77 -5.18 6.88
N GLU A 102 3.62 -4.64 7.77
CA GLU A 102 3.38 -4.66 9.23
C GLU A 102 2.93 -3.32 9.82
N GLN A 103 2.44 -2.41 8.99
CA GLN A 103 1.76 -1.20 9.46
C GLN A 103 0.53 -0.92 8.59
N LEU A 104 -0.54 -1.70 8.80
CA LEU A 104 -1.84 -1.05 9.03
C LEU A 104 -1.77 -0.33 10.40
N GLU A 105 -0.76 0.53 10.59
CA GLU A 105 -0.97 1.69 11.44
C GLU A 105 -1.89 2.56 10.61
N PHE A 106 -3.18 2.52 10.94
CA PHE A 106 -4.06 3.63 10.62
C PHE A 106 -3.44 4.86 11.30
N LYS A 107 -2.51 5.51 10.59
CA LYS A 107 -2.23 6.91 10.82
C LYS A 107 -3.48 7.61 10.34
N PHE A 108 -4.47 7.70 11.23
CA PHE A 108 -5.41 8.81 11.19
C PHE A 108 -4.52 10.04 11.15
N PHE A 109 -4.27 10.55 9.94
CA PHE A 109 -3.50 11.76 9.73
C PHE A 109 -4.38 12.93 10.15
N ASP A 110 -4.61 13.04 11.45
CA ASP A 110 -5.22 14.20 12.07
C ASP A 110 -4.20 15.35 12.09
N GLU A 111 -4.63 16.45 11.49
CA GLU A 111 -4.26 17.85 11.75
C GLU A 111 -2.80 18.31 11.55
N GLN A 112 -1.78 17.45 11.65
CA GLN A 112 -0.38 17.91 11.64
C GLN A 112 0.16 18.30 10.27
N ARG A 113 -0.50 17.92 9.16
CA ARG A 113 -0.14 18.41 7.81
C ARG A 113 -0.77 19.76 7.46
N LEU A 114 -1.79 20.21 8.20
CA LEU A 114 -2.30 21.57 8.06
C LEU A 114 -1.37 22.60 8.72
N ASN A 115 -0.58 22.19 9.73
CA ASN A 115 0.28 23.10 10.50
C ASN A 115 1.79 22.98 10.23
N ARG A 116 2.25 22.04 9.40
CA ARG A 116 3.68 21.91 9.04
C ARG A 116 3.93 22.42 7.62
N GLY A 117 3.85 23.73 7.45
CA GLY A 117 4.07 24.38 6.16
C GLY A 117 4.23 25.89 6.25
N ALA A 118 4.95 26.40 7.25
CA ALA A 118 5.47 27.77 7.19
C ALA A 118 6.48 27.86 6.02
N GLY A 119 5.99 28.14 4.81
CA GLY A 119 6.80 28.26 3.59
C GLY A 119 6.19 27.77 2.29
N ARG A 120 4.97 27.19 2.27
CA ARG A 120 4.20 26.98 1.03
C ARG A 120 3.00 27.92 1.04
N GLU A 121 2.88 28.77 0.00
CA GLU A 121 1.79 29.73 -0.16
C GLU A 121 0.41 29.08 -0.37
N THR A 122 0.36 27.76 -0.56
CA THR A 122 -0.89 26.99 -0.73
C THR A 122 -1.04 25.91 0.36
N PRO A 123 -2.19 25.88 1.08
CA PRO A 123 -2.47 24.84 2.07
C PRO A 123 -2.54 23.46 1.40
N ALA A 124 -2.18 22.41 2.12
CA ALA A 124 -2.34 21.04 1.63
C ALA A 124 -3.82 20.73 1.37
N GLN A 125 -4.15 20.31 0.14
CA GLN A 125 -5.51 19.92 -0.27
C GLN A 125 -5.67 18.40 -0.34
N THR A 126 -6.82 17.89 0.08
CA THR A 126 -7.24 16.50 -0.19
C THR A 126 -7.50 16.30 -1.68
N TYR A 127 -7.57 15.04 -2.14
CA TYR A 127 -7.82 14.79 -3.56
C TYR A 127 -9.19 15.31 -3.99
N LEU A 128 -10.24 15.14 -3.16
CA LEU A 128 -11.56 15.76 -3.35
C LEU A 128 -11.45 17.29 -3.54
N GLN A 129 -10.71 17.98 -2.66
CA GLN A 129 -10.54 19.42 -2.76
C GLN A 129 -9.81 19.83 -4.04
N LYS A 130 -8.84 19.04 -4.52
CA LYS A 130 -8.15 19.30 -5.79
C LYS A 130 -9.09 19.18 -6.98
N ILE A 131 -9.90 18.11 -7.03
CA ILE A 131 -10.92 17.91 -8.07
C ILE A 131 -11.86 19.12 -8.10
N VAL A 132 -12.44 19.47 -6.95
CA VAL A 132 -13.38 20.58 -6.86
C VAL A 132 -12.70 21.92 -7.19
N SER A 133 -11.47 22.16 -6.73
CA SER A 133 -10.74 23.39 -7.02
C SER A 133 -10.46 23.55 -8.52
N TYR A 134 -10.13 22.45 -9.22
CA TYR A 134 -9.93 22.43 -10.66
C TYR A 134 -11.18 22.92 -11.40
N HIS A 135 -12.36 22.41 -11.01
CA HIS A 135 -13.66 22.82 -11.55
C HIS A 135 -14.06 24.25 -11.22
N LEU A 136 -13.48 24.84 -10.17
CA LEU A 136 -13.70 26.23 -9.77
C LEU A 136 -12.65 27.18 -10.35
N SER A 137 -12.09 26.87 -11.53
CA SER A 137 -11.02 27.66 -12.16
C SER A 137 -9.80 27.85 -11.25
N ASN A 138 -9.42 26.78 -10.55
CA ASN A 138 -8.33 26.73 -9.56
C ASN A 138 -8.54 27.59 -8.31
N ARG A 139 -9.78 27.99 -8.01
CA ARG A 139 -10.12 28.56 -6.70
C ARG A 139 -9.98 27.49 -5.62
N PHE A 140 -9.31 27.84 -4.52
CA PHE A 140 -9.16 26.94 -3.38
C PHE A 140 -10.52 26.59 -2.75
N ALA A 141 -10.86 25.30 -2.76
CA ALA A 141 -12.10 24.78 -2.23
C ALA A 141 -11.96 24.41 -0.73
N ARG A 142 -12.84 24.92 0.14
CA ARG A 142 -12.74 24.77 1.60
C ARG A 142 -13.64 23.65 2.12
N ILE A 143 -13.21 22.98 3.19
CA ILE A 143 -14.04 21.99 3.88
C ILE A 143 -15.28 22.69 4.48
N ASN A 144 -16.43 22.02 4.40
CA ASN A 144 -17.77 22.49 4.73
C ASN A 144 -18.32 23.61 3.83
N GLU A 145 -17.68 23.86 2.69
CA GLU A 145 -18.23 24.73 1.65
C GLU A 145 -19.15 23.92 0.71
N SER A 146 -20.22 24.55 0.23
CA SER A 146 -21.03 24.03 -0.87
C SER A 146 -20.78 24.88 -2.10
N VAL A 147 -20.46 24.25 -3.22
CA VAL A 147 -20.10 24.93 -4.47
C VAL A 147 -20.93 24.38 -5.61
N GLU A 148 -21.21 25.21 -6.61
CA GLU A 148 -21.95 24.79 -7.79
C GLU A 148 -20.96 24.43 -8.92
N ILE A 149 -21.03 23.19 -9.40
CA ILE A 149 -20.15 22.67 -10.46
C ILE A 149 -20.99 22.05 -11.56
N ILE A 150 -20.62 22.29 -12.81
CA ILE A 150 -21.23 21.61 -13.96
C ILE A 150 -20.53 20.24 -14.13
N PRO A 151 -21.24 19.11 -14.10
CA PRO A 151 -20.63 17.81 -14.32
C PRO A 151 -19.98 17.68 -15.70
N ASP A 152 -18.85 16.99 -15.78
CA ASP A 152 -18.17 16.72 -17.05
C ASP A 152 -18.87 15.63 -17.86
N LEU A 153 -19.37 14.61 -17.16
CA LEU A 153 -19.93 13.41 -17.75
C LEU A 153 -21.24 13.02 -17.06
N PHE A 154 -22.19 12.57 -17.85
CA PHE A 154 -23.42 11.96 -17.36
C PHE A 154 -23.44 10.49 -17.77
N VAL A 155 -23.63 9.59 -16.81
CA VAL A 155 -23.59 8.15 -17.05
C VAL A 155 -24.92 7.53 -16.66
N GLN A 156 -25.48 6.75 -17.57
CA GLN A 156 -26.65 5.92 -17.31
C GLN A 156 -26.27 4.45 -17.44
N MET A 157 -26.55 3.67 -16.40
CA MET A 157 -26.36 2.21 -16.46
C MET A 157 -27.71 1.55 -16.68
N ASN A 158 -27.85 0.82 -17.79
CA ASN A 158 -29.08 0.13 -18.13
C ASN A 158 -28.78 -1.29 -18.65
N SER A 159 -29.83 -2.06 -18.96
CA SER A 159 -29.69 -3.44 -19.45
C SER A 159 -28.97 -3.56 -20.80
N THR A 160 -28.84 -2.47 -21.55
CA THR A 160 -28.15 -2.43 -22.85
C THR A 160 -26.66 -2.06 -22.72
N GLY A 161 -26.25 -1.57 -21.55
CA GLY A 161 -24.87 -1.18 -21.26
C GLY A 161 -24.76 0.12 -20.46
N ILE A 162 -23.64 0.79 -20.64
CA ILE A 162 -23.27 2.06 -20.01
C ILE A 162 -23.37 3.15 -21.07
N GLN A 163 -24.36 4.04 -20.93
CA GLN A 163 -24.51 5.20 -21.79
C GLN A 163 -23.81 6.40 -21.17
N VAL A 164 -22.86 6.96 -21.91
CA VAL A 164 -22.14 8.19 -21.52
C VAL A 164 -22.64 9.33 -22.38
N HIS A 165 -23.06 10.40 -21.74
CA HIS A 165 -23.40 11.66 -22.39
C HIS A 165 -22.28 12.66 -22.07
N SER A 166 -21.62 13.15 -23.13
CA SER A 166 -20.52 14.11 -23.04
C SER A 166 -20.61 15.06 -24.24
N GLU A 167 -20.57 16.37 -24.01
CA GLU A 167 -20.52 17.39 -25.08
C GLU A 167 -21.63 17.22 -26.15
N GLY A 168 -22.84 16.84 -25.73
CA GLY A 168 -23.98 16.62 -26.63
C GLY A 168 -23.91 15.32 -27.46
N LYS A 169 -22.90 14.47 -27.26
CA LYS A 169 -22.82 13.13 -27.83
C LYS A 169 -23.25 12.09 -26.81
N VAL A 170 -23.91 11.05 -27.29
CA VAL A 170 -24.26 9.86 -26.51
C VAL A 170 -23.54 8.67 -27.10
N GLN A 171 -22.77 7.97 -26.27
CA GLN A 171 -22.09 6.75 -26.66
C GLN A 171 -22.44 5.63 -25.68
N THR A 172 -22.63 4.43 -26.22
CA THR A 172 -22.97 3.25 -25.43
C THR A 172 -21.78 2.31 -25.41
N PHE A 173 -21.42 1.86 -24.22
CA PHE A 173 -20.37 0.87 -23.97
C PHE A 173 -20.99 -0.35 -23.30
N HIS A 174 -20.44 -1.54 -23.56
CA HIS A 174 -20.89 -2.77 -22.90
C HIS A 174 -20.06 -3.09 -21.66
N THR A 175 -18.82 -2.59 -21.60
CA THR A 175 -17.91 -2.80 -20.48
C THR A 175 -17.20 -1.50 -20.09
N ILE A 176 -16.69 -1.44 -18.85
CA ILE A 176 -15.89 -0.30 -18.38
C ILE A 176 -14.53 -0.26 -19.08
N ASP A 177 -13.98 -1.42 -19.45
CA ASP A 177 -12.72 -1.50 -20.21
C ASP A 177 -12.82 -0.83 -21.58
N GLU A 178 -13.96 -0.96 -22.27
CA GLU A 178 -14.21 -0.25 -23.53
C GLU A 178 -14.20 1.27 -23.33
N MET A 179 -14.77 1.76 -22.23
CA MET A 179 -14.76 3.20 -21.91
C MET A 179 -13.35 3.72 -21.65
N PHE A 180 -12.52 2.92 -20.97
CA PHE A 180 -11.10 3.23 -20.76
C PHE A 180 -10.32 3.27 -22.08
N ALA A 181 -10.53 2.27 -22.93
CA ALA A 181 -9.89 2.18 -24.24
C ALA A 181 -10.25 3.36 -25.15
N ASP A 182 -11.48 3.85 -25.06
CA ASP A 182 -11.95 5.00 -25.85
C ASP A 182 -11.57 6.36 -25.25
N GLY A 183 -10.91 6.37 -24.08
CA GLY A 183 -10.33 7.57 -23.47
C GLY A 183 -11.36 8.53 -22.85
N TYR A 184 -12.58 8.07 -22.57
CA TYR A 184 -13.62 8.87 -21.91
C TYR A 184 -13.30 9.20 -20.46
N PHE A 185 -12.39 8.44 -19.85
CA PHE A 185 -12.01 8.63 -18.47
C PHE A 185 -10.69 9.37 -18.33
N GLN A 186 -10.78 10.54 -17.68
CA GLN A 186 -9.65 11.32 -17.21
C GLN A 186 -9.78 11.48 -15.70
N PRO A 187 -8.68 11.42 -14.95
CA PRO A 187 -8.65 11.81 -13.55
C PRO A 187 -9.29 13.17 -13.30
N GLY A 188 -9.97 13.28 -12.17
CA GLY A 188 -10.51 14.54 -11.68
C GLY A 188 -11.76 15.04 -12.40
N ARG A 189 -12.41 14.19 -13.21
CA ARG A 189 -13.75 14.50 -13.70
C ARG A 189 -14.79 14.42 -12.59
N LEU A 190 -15.84 15.22 -12.72
CA LEU A 190 -17.09 15.09 -11.98
C LEU A 190 -18.07 14.30 -12.86
N ILE A 191 -18.38 13.09 -12.42
CA ILE A 191 -19.29 12.16 -13.11
C ILE A 191 -20.60 12.13 -12.34
N LEU A 192 -21.69 12.44 -13.04
CA LEU A 192 -23.05 12.27 -12.51
C LEU A 192 -23.63 10.96 -13.04
N ALA A 193 -24.17 10.13 -12.17
CA ALA A 193 -24.74 8.84 -12.57
C ALA A 193 -26.09 8.55 -11.91
N ASP A 194 -26.92 7.76 -12.57
CA ASP A 194 -28.30 7.45 -12.13
C ASP A 194 -28.45 6.09 -11.40
N SER A 195 -27.34 5.37 -11.24
CA SER A 195 -27.27 4.05 -10.59
C SER A 195 -26.15 4.01 -9.56
N SER A 196 -26.40 3.42 -8.40
CA SER A 196 -25.39 3.20 -7.37
C SER A 196 -24.23 2.31 -7.85
N GLU A 197 -24.47 1.46 -8.84
CA GLU A 197 -23.44 0.61 -9.45
C GLU A 197 -22.35 1.44 -10.15
N ALA A 198 -22.70 2.63 -10.65
CA ALA A 198 -21.76 3.53 -11.32
C ALA A 198 -20.67 4.07 -10.39
N ALA A 199 -20.78 3.84 -9.08
CA ALA A 199 -19.74 4.16 -8.11
C ALA A 199 -18.39 3.49 -8.44
N VAL A 200 -18.38 2.35 -9.13
CA VAL A 200 -17.15 1.72 -9.61
C VAL A 200 -16.34 2.63 -10.53
N LEU A 201 -16.99 3.59 -11.20
CA LEU A 201 -16.32 4.57 -12.05
C LEU A 201 -15.40 5.50 -11.26
N ALA A 202 -15.47 5.53 -9.93
CA ALA A 202 -14.47 6.20 -9.10
C ALA A 202 -13.06 5.60 -9.26
N VAL A 203 -12.95 4.39 -9.84
CA VAL A 203 -11.66 3.79 -10.24
C VAL A 203 -10.93 4.64 -11.28
N THR A 204 -11.67 5.53 -11.97
CA THR A 204 -11.15 6.52 -12.92
C THR A 204 -10.49 7.72 -12.26
N SER A 205 -10.38 7.69 -10.93
CA SER A 205 -9.93 8.82 -10.12
C SER A 205 -10.80 10.06 -10.28
N SER A 206 -12.10 9.84 -10.52
CA SER A 206 -13.13 10.85 -10.70
C SER A 206 -14.03 10.92 -9.46
N LEU A 207 -14.65 12.08 -9.24
CA LEU A 207 -15.71 12.23 -8.25
C LEU A 207 -17.02 11.74 -8.88
N VAL A 208 -17.60 10.67 -8.33
CA VAL A 208 -18.87 10.11 -8.81
C VAL A 208 -20.00 10.47 -7.86
N GLU A 209 -20.96 11.23 -8.39
CA GLU A 209 -22.19 11.62 -7.72
C GLU A 209 -23.37 10.79 -8.24
N ILE A 210 -24.14 10.22 -7.32
CA ILE A 210 -25.30 9.39 -7.67
C ILE A 210 -26.57 10.21 -7.47
N VAL A 211 -27.30 10.43 -8.55
CA VAL A 211 -28.61 11.09 -8.55
C VAL A 211 -29.73 10.07 -8.68
N PRO A 212 -30.95 10.39 -8.17
CA PRO A 212 -32.10 9.53 -8.39
C PRO A 212 -32.38 9.30 -9.87
N THR A 213 -32.77 8.08 -10.22
CA THR A 213 -33.11 7.69 -11.59
C THR A 213 -34.14 8.65 -12.20
N GLY A 214 -33.89 9.05 -13.46
CA GLY A 214 -34.72 10.02 -14.18
C GLY A 214 -34.46 11.49 -13.85
N LYS A 215 -33.55 11.82 -12.91
CA LYS A 215 -33.13 13.20 -12.64
C LYS A 215 -31.85 13.61 -13.35
N LEU A 216 -31.18 12.71 -14.05
CA LEU A 216 -29.91 13.00 -14.72
C LEU A 216 -30.05 14.13 -15.74
N ASP A 217 -31.12 14.11 -16.54
CA ASP A 217 -31.42 15.15 -17.54
C ASP A 217 -31.67 16.53 -16.91
N ALA A 218 -32.11 16.59 -15.66
CA ALA A 218 -32.35 17.86 -14.97
C ALA A 218 -31.05 18.62 -14.65
N TYR A 219 -29.92 17.92 -14.66
CA TYR A 219 -28.59 18.47 -14.39
C TYR A 219 -27.73 18.62 -15.65
N LYS A 220 -28.24 18.22 -16.83
CA LYS A 220 -27.55 18.44 -18.10
C LYS A 220 -27.32 19.95 -18.30
N ASP A 221 -26.05 20.32 -18.45
CA ASP A 221 -25.58 21.70 -18.61
C ASP A 221 -25.98 22.65 -17.48
N ARG A 222 -26.33 22.11 -16.31
CA ARG A 222 -26.71 22.90 -15.13
C ARG A 222 -25.73 22.67 -13.99
N PRO A 223 -25.36 23.72 -13.25
CA PRO A 223 -24.56 23.57 -12.05
C PRO A 223 -25.32 22.71 -11.03
N MET A 224 -24.61 21.79 -10.39
CA MET A 224 -25.10 21.01 -9.26
C MET A 224 -24.34 21.38 -7.99
N PRO A 225 -25.00 21.42 -6.82
CA PRO A 225 -24.34 21.68 -5.56
C PRO A 225 -23.50 20.47 -5.14
N ILE A 226 -22.21 20.71 -4.91
CA ILE A 226 -21.25 19.76 -4.36
C ILE A 226 -20.82 20.25 -2.98
N SER A 227 -21.09 19.44 -1.96
CA SER A 227 -20.64 19.71 -0.58
C SER A 227 -19.25 19.14 -0.36
N ILE A 228 -18.31 20.00 0.01
CA ILE A 228 -16.93 19.61 0.29
C ILE A 228 -16.88 19.15 1.75
N VAL A 229 -16.86 17.85 1.96
CA VAL A 229 -16.84 17.25 3.30
C VAL A 229 -15.40 16.92 3.75
N PRO A 230 -15.14 16.78 5.05
CA PRO A 230 -13.89 16.21 5.54
C PRO A 230 -13.57 14.88 4.84
N THR A 231 -12.29 14.64 4.58
CA THR A 231 -11.84 13.42 3.88
C THR A 231 -11.05 12.53 4.84
N ILE A 232 -11.44 11.26 4.94
CA ILE A 232 -10.66 10.24 5.63
C ILE A 232 -9.83 9.49 4.60
N ARG A 233 -8.51 9.61 4.72
CA ARG A 233 -7.57 8.94 3.82
C ARG A 233 -7.27 7.54 4.32
N VAL A 234 -7.49 6.54 3.47
CA VAL A 234 -7.19 5.14 3.71
C VAL A 234 -6.05 4.72 2.79
N VAL A 235 -4.93 4.30 3.38
CA VAL A 235 -3.75 3.87 2.63
C VAL A 235 -3.75 2.35 2.52
N LEU A 236 -3.91 1.84 1.30
CA LEU A 236 -3.84 0.41 1.01
C LEU A 236 -2.37 0.01 0.87
N THR A 237 -1.86 -0.69 1.89
CA THR A 237 -0.48 -1.18 1.91
C THR A 237 -0.43 -2.69 1.92
N GLY A 238 0.48 -3.26 1.13
CA GLY A 238 0.90 -4.64 1.28
C GLY A 238 0.68 -5.57 0.08
N ILE A 239 0.49 -6.86 0.35
CA ILE A 239 0.14 -7.91 -0.62
C ILE A 239 -0.98 -8.72 0.01
N GLN A 240 -2.02 -8.97 -0.76
CA GLN A 240 -3.12 -9.85 -0.41
C GLN A 240 -2.58 -11.26 -0.14
N GLN A 241 -2.81 -11.79 1.06
CA GLN A 241 -2.33 -13.12 1.43
C GLN A 241 -3.47 -14.14 1.39
N GLY A 242 -3.20 -15.29 0.75
CA GLY A 242 -4.13 -16.42 0.75
C GLY A 242 -5.43 -16.14 0.00
N LYS A 243 -6.57 -16.33 0.69
CA LYS A 243 -7.93 -16.21 0.12
C LYS A 243 -8.61 -14.87 0.43
N GLN A 244 -7.86 -13.87 0.91
CA GLN A 244 -8.41 -12.53 1.09
C GLN A 244 -8.94 -12.00 -0.25
N THR A 245 -10.00 -11.20 -0.21
CA THR A 245 -10.67 -10.60 -1.36
C THR A 245 -10.83 -9.09 -1.16
N PRO A 246 -11.17 -8.33 -2.21
CA PRO A 246 -11.54 -6.90 -2.07
C PRO A 246 -12.67 -6.67 -1.06
N PHE A 247 -13.61 -7.62 -0.93
CA PHE A 247 -14.70 -7.55 0.05
C PHE A 247 -14.19 -7.58 1.49
N ASP A 248 -13.19 -8.42 1.79
CA ASP A 248 -12.59 -8.49 3.13
C ASP A 248 -11.93 -7.16 3.50
N SER A 249 -11.22 -6.55 2.54
CA SER A 249 -10.60 -5.23 2.71
C SER A 249 -11.66 -4.15 2.96
N ALA A 250 -12.77 -4.16 2.21
CA ALA A 250 -13.88 -3.24 2.42
C ALA A 250 -14.53 -3.40 3.81
N CYS A 251 -14.70 -4.64 4.28
CA CYS A 251 -15.19 -4.92 5.63
C CYS A 251 -14.25 -4.36 6.71
N CYS A 252 -12.93 -4.52 6.55
CA CYS A 252 -11.95 -3.94 7.47
C CYS A 252 -12.02 -2.41 7.52
N ILE A 253 -12.17 -1.76 6.36
CA ILE A 253 -12.35 -0.30 6.27
C ILE A 253 -13.63 0.11 7.00
N TRP A 254 -14.75 -0.55 6.70
CA TRP A 254 -16.03 -0.26 7.32
C TRP A 254 -16.00 -0.41 8.85
N GLU A 255 -15.44 -1.50 9.36
CA GLU A 255 -15.33 -1.73 10.80
C GLU A 255 -14.50 -0.64 11.49
N SER A 256 -13.39 -0.25 10.87
CA SER A 256 -12.50 0.79 11.38
C SER A 256 -13.16 2.17 11.40
N LEU A 257 -14.10 2.43 10.49
CA LEU A 257 -14.79 3.72 10.36
C LEU A 257 -16.16 3.74 11.04
N ARG A 258 -16.61 2.63 11.62
CA ARG A 258 -17.97 2.50 12.16
C ARG A 258 -18.35 3.62 13.14
N GLY A 259 -17.41 4.05 13.99
CA GLY A 259 -17.62 5.14 14.94
C GLY A 259 -17.75 6.54 14.31
N ALA A 260 -17.19 6.74 13.12
CA ALA A 260 -17.24 8.02 12.40
C ALA A 260 -18.46 8.14 11.47
N LEU A 261 -19.20 7.04 11.23
CA LEU A 261 -20.34 7.00 10.29
C LEU A 261 -21.51 7.93 10.63
N SER A 262 -21.54 8.57 11.80
CA SER A 262 -22.54 9.59 12.13
C SER A 262 -22.25 10.96 11.48
N GLN A 263 -21.01 11.21 11.06
CA GLN A 263 -20.59 12.47 10.46
C GLN A 263 -20.52 12.36 8.93
N ALA A 264 -20.67 13.49 8.24
CA ALA A 264 -20.49 13.55 6.79
C ALA A 264 -18.97 13.58 6.46
N PHE A 265 -18.50 12.61 5.70
CA PHE A 265 -17.13 12.55 5.20
C PHE A 265 -17.04 11.81 3.87
N CYS A 266 -15.92 12.00 3.18
CA CYS A 266 -15.51 11.25 1.99
C CYS A 266 -14.35 10.31 2.34
N ILE A 267 -14.28 9.15 1.71
CA ILE A 267 -13.19 8.18 1.85
C ILE A 267 -12.27 8.34 0.65
N GLU A 268 -11.00 8.68 0.89
CA GLU A 268 -9.96 8.73 -0.14
C GLU A 268 -9.09 7.48 -0.01
N LEU A 269 -9.26 6.54 -0.94
CA LEU A 269 -8.40 5.37 -1.06
C LEU A 269 -7.13 5.77 -1.81
N CYS A 270 -5.97 5.38 -1.31
CA CYS A 270 -4.69 5.59 -1.98
C CYS A 270 -3.79 4.37 -1.83
N GLY A 271 -2.84 4.21 -2.76
CA GLY A 271 -2.06 2.97 -2.90
C GLY A 271 -2.85 1.90 -3.64
N GLY A 272 -2.53 0.62 -3.41
CA GLY A 272 -3.17 -0.47 -4.14
C GLY A 272 -2.63 -0.70 -5.56
N GLU A 273 -1.42 -0.22 -5.85
CA GLU A 273 -0.66 -0.42 -7.12
C GLU A 273 -0.62 -1.90 -7.57
N ARG A 274 -0.80 -2.82 -6.62
CA ARG A 274 -0.79 -4.28 -6.82
C ARG A 274 -2.16 -4.90 -7.09
N LEU A 275 -3.25 -4.15 -6.86
CA LEU A 275 -4.60 -4.59 -7.15
C LEU A 275 -4.86 -4.46 -8.65
N THR A 276 -5.49 -5.48 -9.24
CA THR A 276 -6.00 -5.40 -10.61
C THR A 276 -7.10 -4.34 -10.71
N LEU A 277 -7.46 -3.95 -11.95
CA LEU A 277 -8.57 -3.02 -12.18
C LEU A 277 -9.88 -3.55 -11.58
N GLU A 278 -10.16 -4.83 -11.79
CA GLU A 278 -11.35 -5.52 -11.26
C GLU A 278 -11.37 -5.50 -9.72
N GLU A 279 -10.22 -5.77 -9.09
CA GLU A 279 -10.10 -5.74 -7.62
C GLU A 279 -10.32 -4.34 -7.05
N ARG A 280 -9.85 -3.29 -7.74
CA ARG A 280 -10.09 -1.89 -7.36
C ARG A 280 -11.55 -1.52 -7.49
N MET A 281 -12.19 -1.90 -8.60
CA MET A 281 -13.61 -1.66 -8.82
C MET A 281 -14.45 -2.36 -7.76
N ALA A 282 -14.15 -3.63 -7.47
CA ALA A 282 -14.81 -4.38 -6.41
C ALA A 282 -14.62 -3.72 -5.04
N LEU A 283 -13.39 -3.31 -4.70
CA LEU A 283 -13.10 -2.62 -3.44
C LEU A 283 -13.91 -1.32 -3.30
N LEU A 284 -13.98 -0.51 -4.35
CA LEU A 284 -14.74 0.74 -4.38
C LEU A 284 -16.24 0.48 -4.22
N ALA A 285 -16.80 -0.47 -4.96
CA ALA A 285 -18.21 -0.86 -4.86
C ALA A 285 -18.56 -1.31 -3.45
N TYR A 286 -17.81 -2.26 -2.89
CA TYR A 286 -18.06 -2.79 -1.55
C TYR A 286 -17.87 -1.72 -0.47
N THR A 287 -16.81 -0.90 -0.57
CA THR A 287 -16.57 0.16 0.41
C THR A 287 -17.72 1.17 0.41
N ARG A 288 -18.19 1.60 -0.77
CA ARG A 288 -19.36 2.48 -0.86
C ARG A 288 -20.62 1.81 -0.34
N LEU A 289 -20.86 0.55 -0.69
CA LEU A 289 -22.04 -0.19 -0.25
C LEU A 289 -22.11 -0.28 1.28
N LEU A 290 -20.99 -0.62 1.92
CA LEU A 290 -20.91 -0.80 3.37
C LEU A 290 -20.95 0.52 4.14
N THR A 291 -20.27 1.55 3.63
CA THR A 291 -20.14 2.84 4.34
C THR A 291 -21.24 3.84 4.00
N GLN A 292 -21.89 3.67 2.84
CA GLN A 292 -22.81 4.65 2.24
C GLN A 292 -22.18 6.05 2.10
N ARG A 293 -20.86 6.12 1.90
CA ARG A 293 -20.09 7.35 1.72
C ARG A 293 -19.55 7.48 0.30
N HIS A 294 -19.17 8.71 -0.07
CA HIS A 294 -18.39 8.93 -1.28
C HIS A 294 -17.02 8.31 -1.10
N VAL A 295 -16.61 7.51 -2.07
CA VAL A 295 -15.29 6.86 -2.09
C VAL A 295 -14.60 7.30 -3.38
N ILE A 296 -13.38 7.81 -3.25
CA ILE A 296 -12.56 8.25 -4.38
C ILE A 296 -11.25 7.47 -4.31
N LEU A 297 -10.76 7.02 -5.46
CA LEU A 297 -9.42 6.44 -5.59
C LEU A 297 -8.47 7.52 -6.12
N GLU A 298 -7.35 7.76 -5.44
CA GLU A 298 -6.29 8.64 -5.95
C GLU A 298 -5.61 7.96 -7.15
N PRO A 299 -5.30 8.70 -8.24
CA PRO A 299 -4.65 8.12 -9.40
C PRO A 299 -3.24 7.65 -9.03
N ASP A 300 -2.87 6.46 -9.49
CA ASP A 300 -1.54 5.90 -9.32
C ASP A 300 -0.94 5.44 -10.66
N GLN A 301 0.27 4.88 -10.61
CA GLN A 301 0.97 4.46 -11.83
C GLN A 301 0.18 3.40 -12.62
N THR A 302 -0.46 2.44 -11.92
CA THR A 302 -1.29 1.42 -12.54
C THR A 302 -2.47 2.05 -13.28
N PHE A 303 -3.09 3.06 -12.67
CA PHE A 303 -4.14 3.84 -13.32
C PHE A 303 -3.65 4.54 -14.60
N LEU A 304 -2.50 5.22 -14.53
CA LEU A 304 -1.89 5.89 -15.68
C LEU A 304 -1.54 4.93 -16.82
N GLU A 305 -1.13 3.70 -16.48
CA GLU A 305 -0.89 2.64 -17.46
C GLU A 305 -2.17 2.15 -18.14
N LEU A 306 -3.31 2.18 -17.45
CA LEU A 306 -4.61 1.79 -18.01
C LEU A 306 -5.25 2.90 -18.84
N CYS A 307 -4.89 4.16 -18.59
CA CYS A 307 -5.36 5.28 -19.40
C CYS A 307 -4.82 5.23 -20.83
N HIS A 308 -5.67 5.66 -21.77
CA HIS A 308 -5.32 5.79 -23.18
C HIS A 308 -3.99 6.55 -23.36
N PRO A 309 -3.10 6.16 -24.30
CA PRO A 309 -1.77 6.73 -24.46
C PRO A 309 -1.72 8.26 -24.56
N ILE A 310 -2.75 8.87 -25.15
CA ILE A 310 -2.90 10.34 -25.27
C ILE A 310 -2.88 11.03 -23.89
N TRP A 311 -3.40 10.39 -22.84
CA TRP A 311 -3.48 10.96 -21.50
C TRP A 311 -2.23 10.70 -20.66
N ARG A 312 -1.40 9.70 -21.01
CA ARG A 312 -0.18 9.39 -20.25
C ARG A 312 0.78 10.57 -20.19
N ASP A 313 1.00 11.23 -21.31
CA ASP A 313 1.95 12.35 -21.41
C ASP A 313 1.43 13.62 -20.71
N SER A 314 0.11 13.87 -20.78
CA SER A 314 -0.52 15.01 -20.13
C SER A 314 -0.59 14.85 -18.60
N LEU A 315 -0.97 13.66 -18.12
CA LEU A 315 -1.11 13.39 -16.67
C LEU A 315 0.23 13.27 -15.95
N ALA A 316 1.26 12.72 -16.59
CA ALA A 316 2.60 12.66 -16.02
C ALA A 316 3.18 14.05 -15.69
N SER A 317 2.76 15.09 -16.43
CA SER A 317 3.17 16.47 -16.20
C SER A 317 2.33 17.24 -15.17
N ALA A 318 1.12 16.76 -14.86
CA ALA A 318 0.17 17.43 -13.98
C ALA A 318 0.10 16.81 -12.57
N VAL A 319 0.46 15.53 -12.44
CA VAL A 319 0.35 14.76 -11.18
C VAL A 319 1.70 14.66 -10.45
N PHE A 320 2.83 14.87 -11.14
CA PHE A 320 4.19 14.78 -10.59
C PHE A 320 4.97 16.09 -10.71
#